data_AF-A0A953WWQ7-F1
#
_entry.id   AF-A0A953WWQ7-F1
#
_cell.length_a   1.000
_cell.length_b   1.000
_cell.length_c   1.000
_cell.angle_alpha   90.00
_cell.angle_beta   90.00
_cell.angle_gamma   90.00
#
_symmetry.space_group_name_H-M   'P 1'
#
loop_
_entity.id
_entity.type
_entity.pdbx_description
1 polymer ?
#
loop_
_entity_poly.entity_id
_entity_poly.type
_entity_poly.pdbx_seq_one_letter_code
_entity_poly.pdbx_strand_id
1 'polypeptide(L)' 'MSGPHDYHTPQSSYSKEDLLKSGAGGYFGPGNAQLPIPPMLMMDRITDISGDGGEHGKGHV' A
#
# COMPACT_ATOMS: atom_id res chain seq x y z
N MET A 1 -16.91 1.84 -16.24
CA MET A 1 -16.17 0.74 -15.60
C MET A 1 -14.92 1.37 -15.02
N SER A 2 -14.83 1.50 -13.70
CA SER A 2 -13.64 2.10 -13.07
C SER A 2 -12.48 1.11 -13.15
N GLY A 3 -11.34 1.54 -13.69
CA GLY A 3 -10.11 0.76 -13.71
C GLY A 3 -9.45 0.74 -12.34
N PRO A 4 -8.55 -0.23 -12.06
CA PRO A 4 -7.88 -0.35 -10.76
C PRO A 4 -7.03 0.89 -10.39
N HIS A 5 -6.59 1.67 -11.38
CA HIS A 5 -5.80 2.89 -11.19
C HIS A 5 -6.67 4.11 -10.85
N ASP A 6 -8.00 4.01 -10.96
CA ASP A 6 -8.91 5.11 -10.66
C ASP A 6 -9.07 5.34 -9.14
N TYR A 7 -8.68 4.34 -8.34
CA TYR A 7 -8.82 4.37 -6.89
C TYR A 7 -7.55 4.83 -6.18
N HIS A 8 -6.38 4.52 -6.72
CA HIS A 8 -5.11 4.86 -6.11
C HIS A 8 -3.98 4.95 -7.14
N THR A 9 -3.13 5.96 -7.00
CA THR A 9 -1.86 6.07 -7.73
C THR A 9 -0.74 5.57 -6.83
N PRO A 10 0.05 4.56 -7.25
CA PRO A 10 1.18 4.07 -6.46
C PRO A 10 2.14 5.18 -6.06
N GLN A 11 2.54 5.18 -4.79
CA GLN A 11 3.52 6.08 -4.22
C GLN A 11 4.76 5.30 -3.80
N SER A 12 5.93 5.93 -3.83
CA SER A 12 7.19 5.33 -3.38
C SER A 12 7.35 5.31 -1.85
N SER A 13 6.42 5.88 -1.10
CA SER A 13 6.44 5.85 0.37
C SER A 13 5.03 6.03 0.93
N TYR A 14 4.75 5.49 2.11
CA TYR A 14 3.45 5.59 2.78
C TYR A 14 3.62 5.94 4.25
N SER A 15 2.84 6.91 4.73
CA SER A 15 2.80 7.29 6.14
C SER A 15 1.92 6.34 6.96
N LYS A 16 1.99 6.44 8.29
CA LYS A 16 1.11 5.68 9.20
C LYS A 16 -0.38 5.88 8.88
N GLU A 17 -0.75 7.12 8.55
CA GLU A 17 -2.13 7.46 8.21
C GLU A 17 -2.58 6.77 6.92
N ASP A 18 -1.69 6.64 5.93
CA ASP A 18 -2.00 5.94 4.68
C ASP A 18 -2.18 4.44 4.91
N LEU A 19 -1.34 3.84 5.78
CA LEU A 19 -1.48 2.43 6.16
C LEU A 19 -2.80 2.17 6.92
N LEU A 20 -3.20 3.09 7.80
CA LEU A 20 -4.48 3.02 8.50
C LEU A 20 -5.66 3.18 7.53
N LYS A 21 -5.58 4.09 6.56
CA LYS A 21 -6.59 4.23 5.49
C LYS A 21 -6.68 2.96 4.65
N SER A 22 -5.55 2.32 4.36
CA SER A 22 -5.51 1.04 3.66
C SER A 22 -6.22 -0.07 4.44
N GLY A 23 -6.03 -0.13 5.77
CA GLY A 23 -6.70 -1.12 6.62
C GLY A 23 -8.18 -0.82 6.92
N ALA A 24 -8.60 0.45 6.89
CA ALA A 24 -10.02 0.82 7.00
C ALA A 24 -10.86 0.38 5.79
N GLY A 25 -10.20 -0.01 4.70
CA GLY A 25 -10.81 -0.46 3.47
C GLY A 25 -11.11 0.67 2.49
N GLY A 26 -11.19 0.32 1.20
CA GLY A 26 -11.53 1.25 0.12
C GLY A 26 -10.36 2.07 -0.42
N TYR A 27 -9.18 2.05 0.21
CA TYR A 27 -8.01 2.79 -0.25
C TYR A 27 -7.57 2.40 -1.67
N PHE A 28 -7.60 1.12 -1.99
CA PHE A 28 -7.32 0.62 -3.35
C PHE A 28 -8.60 0.33 -4.15
N GLY A 29 -9.79 0.67 -3.62
CA GLY A 29 -11.09 0.29 -4.18
C GLY A 29 -11.75 -0.92 -3.50
N PRO A 30 -13.05 -1.17 -3.78
CA PRO A 30 -13.80 -2.25 -3.14
C PRO A 30 -13.31 -3.64 -3.56
N GLY A 31 -13.12 -4.53 -2.59
CA GLY A 31 -12.65 -5.90 -2.83
C GLY A 31 -11.15 -6.04 -3.10
N ASN A 32 -10.40 -4.94 -3.09
CA ASN A 32 -8.95 -4.95 -3.27
C ASN A 32 -8.20 -5.15 -1.94
N ALA A 33 -6.87 -5.26 -2.02
CA ALA A 33 -6.01 -5.52 -0.87
C ALA A 33 -6.25 -4.54 0.29
N GLN A 34 -6.19 -5.04 1.51
CA GLN A 34 -6.35 -4.27 2.74
C GLN A 34 -5.28 -4.70 3.73
N LEU A 35 -4.67 -3.72 4.40
CA LEU A 35 -3.77 -4.02 5.51
C LEU A 35 -4.57 -4.43 6.75
N PRO A 36 -3.97 -5.19 7.68
CA PRO A 36 -4.53 -5.34 9.01
C PRO A 36 -4.66 -3.98 9.71
N ILE A 37 -5.66 -3.84 10.57
CA ILE A 37 -5.78 -2.72 11.51
C ILE A 37 -5.14 -3.08 12.87
N PRO A 38 -4.80 -2.10 13.72
CA PRO A 38 -4.35 -2.37 15.08
C PRO A 38 -5.31 -3.31 15.85
N PRO A 39 -4.79 -4.24 16.68
CA PRO A 39 -3.39 -4.40 17.07
C PRO A 39 -2.53 -5.20 16.07
N MET A 40 -3.08 -5.63 14.93
CA MET A 40 -2.38 -6.47 13.96
C MET A 40 -1.60 -5.71 12.88
N LEU A 41 -1.69 -4.37 12.85
CA LEU A 41 -0.86 -3.53 12.00
C LEU A 41 0.56 -3.44 12.57
N MET A 42 1.52 -4.12 11.93
CA MET A 42 2.88 -4.30 12.44
C MET A 42 3.91 -3.30 11.90
N MET A 43 3.47 -2.26 11.18
CA MET A 43 4.36 -1.27 10.59
C MET A 43 3.78 0.14 10.73
N ASP A 44 4.65 1.12 10.96
CA ASP A 44 4.26 2.53 11.09
C ASP A 44 4.41 3.32 9.79
N ARG A 45 5.24 2.87 8.84
CA ARG A 45 5.46 3.53 7.55
C ARG A 45 6.15 2.58 6.57
N ILE A 46 5.99 2.88 5.28
CA ILE A 46 6.82 2.36 4.19
C ILE A 46 7.69 3.52 3.72
N THR A 47 9.01 3.42 3.86
CA THR A 47 9.92 4.52 3.52
C THR A 47 10.34 4.55 2.07
N ASP A 48 10.39 3.38 1.43
CA ASP A 48 10.66 3.22 0.01
C ASP A 48 9.89 2.00 -0.50
N ILE A 49 9.36 2.07 -1.72
CA ILE A 49 8.78 0.94 -2.43
C ILE A 49 8.88 1.19 -3.92
N SER A 50 9.45 0.23 -4.63
CA SER A 50 9.58 0.30 -6.08
C SER A 50 9.35 -1.05 -6.75
N GLY A 51 8.92 -1.01 -8.00
CA GLY A 51 8.84 -2.18 -8.88
C GLY A 51 10.19 -2.63 -9.45
N ASP A 52 11.24 -1.83 -9.24
CA ASP A 52 12.61 -2.13 -9.63
C ASP A 52 13.59 -2.17 -8.43
N GLY A 53 14.83 -2.57 -8.70
CA GLY A 53 15.85 -2.77 -7.65
C GLY A 53 15.63 -4.05 -6.84
N GLY A 54 16.13 -4.07 -5.61
CA GLY A 54 16.19 -5.26 -4.75
C GLY A 54 17.23 -6.29 -5.22
N GLU A 55 17.39 -7.36 -4.45
CA GLU A 55 18.42 -8.39 -4.67
C GLU A 55 18.34 -9.04 -6.07
N HIS A 56 17.13 -9.13 -6.62
CA HIS A 56 16.89 -9.76 -7.93
C HIS A 56 16.47 -8.77 -9.02
N GLY A 57 16.51 -7.46 -8.77
CA GLY A 57 16.13 -6.46 -9.77
C GLY A 57 14.64 -6.42 -10.12
N LYS A 58 13.75 -6.92 -9.24
CA LYS A 58 12.30 -7.07 -9.48
C LYS A 58 11.42 -6.36 -8.45
N GLY A 59 12.00 -5.40 -7.74
CA GLY A 59 11.30 -4.59 -6.75
C GLY A 59 11.86 -4.73 -5.34
N HIS A 60 11.49 -3.79 -4.49
CA HIS A 60 11.85 -3.75 -3.07
C HIS A 60 10.81 -2.96 -2.27
N VAL A 61 10.81 -3.19 -0.94
CA VAL A 61 10.00 -2.48 0.07
C VAL A 61 10.71 -2.56 1.43
#